data_AF-I0WTN1-F1
#
_entry.id   AF-I0WTN1-F1
#
_cell.length_a   1.000
_cell.length_b   1.000
_cell.length_c   1.000
_cell.angle_alpha   90.00
_cell.angle_beta   90.00
_cell.angle_gamma   90.00
#
_symmetry.space_group_name_H-M   'P 1'
#
loop_
_entity.id
_entity.type
_entity.pdbx_description
1 polymer ?
#
loop_
_entity_poly.entity_id
_entity_poly.type
_entity_poly.pdbx_seq_one_letter_code
_entity_poly.pdbx_strand_id
1 'polypeptide(L)'
;MNQNQPFVLELAMRVAQLHRAGESSKALWLRKQRQAMTIDDDQLKRALAVLYGLPDQSPEGMEDWVREQYLSDGKKNGYLVDADDTSPFWLLAAKAHTHYRDLKQQAS
;
A
#
# COMPACT_ATOMS: atom_id res chain seq x y z
N MET A 1 11.14 -5.47 -8.45
CA MET A 1 10.07 -4.46 -8.36
C MET A 1 8.82 -5.12 -7.81
N ASN A 2 8.22 -4.57 -6.75
CA ASN A 2 7.00 -5.15 -6.16
C ASN A 2 5.79 -4.87 -7.06
N GLN A 3 5.03 -5.92 -7.40
CA GLN A 3 3.86 -5.84 -8.28
C GLN A 3 2.59 -5.41 -7.56
N ASN A 4 2.54 -5.55 -6.23
CA ASN A 4 1.43 -5.09 -5.40
C ASN A 4 1.55 -3.57 -5.17
N GLN A 5 1.19 -2.78 -6.19
CA GLN A 5 1.25 -1.32 -6.14
C GLN A 5 0.44 -0.71 -4.98
N PRO A 6 -0.78 -1.20 -4.64
CA PRO A 6 -1.50 -0.73 -3.45
C PRO A 6 -0.70 -0.88 -2.15
N PHE A 7 0.04 -1.99 -1.98
CA PHE A 7 0.91 -2.19 -0.82
C PHE A 7 2.09 -1.20 -0.79
N VAL A 8 2.65 -0.83 -1.95
CA VAL A 8 3.70 0.21 -2.03
C VAL A 8 3.16 1.56 -1.54
N LEU A 9 1.93 1.91 -1.94
CA LEU A 9 1.26 3.15 -1.53
C LEU A 9 0.91 3.13 -0.03
N GLU A 10 0.42 2.01 0.49
CA GLU A 10 0.16 1.83 1.92
C GLU A 10 1.44 2.02 2.76
N LEU A 11 2.56 1.42 2.34
CA LEU A 11 3.83 1.61 3.03
C LEU A 11 4.26 3.08 3.01
N ALA A 12 4.15 3.75 1.86
CA ALA A 12 4.47 5.16 1.73
C ALA A 12 3.59 6.03 2.64
N MET A 13 2.30 5.73 2.74
CA MET A 13 1.35 6.42 3.61
C MET A 13 1.75 6.29 5.08
N ARG A 14 2.00 5.06 5.55
CA ARG A 14 2.43 4.81 6.93
C ARG A 14 3.75 5.52 7.25
N VAL A 15 4.70 5.53 6.31
CA VAL A 15 5.97 6.27 6.46
C VAL A 15 5.72 7.78 6.57
N ALA A 16 4.87 8.36 5.72
CA ALA A 16 4.54 9.78 5.74
C ALA A 16 3.84 10.18 7.06
N GLN A 17 2.88 9.38 7.52
CA GLN A 17 2.18 9.58 8.79
C GLN A 17 3.15 9.55 9.98
N LEU A 18 4.06 8.56 10.03
CA LEU A 18 5.07 8.46 11.09
C LEU A 18 6.03 9.66 11.08
N HIS A 19 6.50 10.11 9.91
CA HIS A 19 7.34 11.31 9.83
C HIS A 19 6.62 12.56 10.34
N ARG A 20 5.35 12.74 9.99
CA ARG A 20 4.53 13.87 10.47
C ARG A 20 4.28 13.84 11.97
N ALA A 21 4.19 12.65 12.55
CA ALA A 21 4.10 12.47 13.99
C ALA A 21 5.45 12.65 14.73
N GLY A 22 6.55 12.94 14.03
CA GLY A 22 7.90 13.02 14.61
C GLY A 22 8.55 11.66 14.89
N GLU A 23 7.92 10.56 14.45
CA GLU A 23 8.28 9.17 14.77
C GLU A 23 9.23 8.57 13.73
N SER A 24 10.29 9.29 13.38
CA SER A 24 11.22 8.91 12.30
C SER A 24 11.93 7.58 12.54
N SER A 25 12.19 7.20 13.80
CA SER A 25 12.75 5.89 14.15
C SER A 25 11.80 4.74 13.81
N LYS A 26 10.49 4.93 14.01
CA LYS A 26 9.47 3.96 13.64
C LYS A 26 9.33 3.86 12.12
N ALA A 27 9.40 4.98 11.40
CA ALA A 27 9.39 4.99 9.94
C ALA A 27 10.59 4.21 9.36
N LEU A 28 11.78 4.40 9.94
CA LEU A 28 12.98 3.65 9.55
C LEU A 28 12.84 2.16 9.85
N TRP A 29 12.32 1.79 11.03
CA TRP A 29 12.09 0.40 11.39
C TRP A 29 11.09 -0.28 10.45
N LEU A 30 10.00 0.40 10.10
CA LEU A 30 9.00 -0.09 9.16
C LEU A 30 9.62 -0.42 7.79
N ARG A 31 10.48 0.45 7.26
CA ARG A 31 11.20 0.22 5.99
C ARG A 31 12.15 -0.99 6.02
N LYS A 32 12.57 -1.42 7.21
CA LYS A 32 13.45 -2.60 7.38
C LYS A 32 12.69 -3.92 7.48
N GLN A 33 11.36 -3.91 7.48
CA GLN A 33 10.58 -5.16 7.49
C GLN A 33 10.73 -5.92 6.18
N ARG A 34 10.73 -7.27 6.22
CA ARG A 34 10.95 -8.12 5.04
C ARG A 34 10.04 -7.80 3.85
N GLN A 35 8.77 -7.50 4.11
CA GLN A 35 7.83 -7.13 3.05
C GLN A 35 8.18 -5.78 2.42
N ALA A 36 8.54 -4.78 3.24
CA ALA A 36 8.99 -3.47 2.78
C ALA A 36 10.30 -3.55 1.97
N MET A 37 11.20 -4.49 2.30
CA MET A 37 12.46 -4.69 1.56
C MET A 37 12.27 -5.20 0.12
N THR A 38 11.06 -5.65 -0.25
CA THR A 38 10.76 -6.01 -1.65
C THR A 38 10.46 -4.80 -2.54
N ILE A 39 10.31 -3.63 -1.92
CA ILE A 39 10.03 -2.35 -2.56
C ILE A 39 11.35 -1.62 -2.72
N ASP A 40 11.73 -1.30 -3.96
CA ASP A 40 12.93 -0.51 -4.20
C ASP A 40 12.71 0.97 -3.83
N ASP A 41 13.81 1.68 -3.57
CA ASP A 41 13.74 3.06 -3.10
C ASP A 41 13.05 4.00 -4.11
N ASP A 42 13.12 3.71 -5.40
CA ASP A 42 12.49 4.54 -6.42
C ASP A 42 10.97 4.30 -6.50
N GLN A 43 10.50 3.07 -6.27
CA GLN A 43 9.08 2.78 -6.05
C GLN A 43 8.55 3.56 -4.85
N LEU A 44 9.27 3.52 -3.73
CA LEU A 44 8.85 4.22 -2.51
C LEU A 44 8.85 5.74 -2.72
N LYS A 45 9.88 6.31 -3.37
CA LYS A 45 9.93 7.75 -3.69
C LYS A 45 8.76 8.17 -4.58
N ARG A 46 8.44 7.40 -5.63
CA ARG A 46 7.28 7.69 -6.50
C ARG A 46 5.97 7.63 -5.72
N ALA A 47 5.79 6.62 -4.87
CA ALA A 47 4.60 6.49 -4.04
C ALA A 47 4.46 7.66 -3.06
N LEU A 48 5.53 8.10 -2.41
CA LEU A 48 5.52 9.29 -1.56
C LEU A 48 5.17 10.55 -2.34
N ALA A 49 5.71 10.72 -3.56
CA ALA A 49 5.39 11.86 -4.42
C ALA A 49 3.89 11.91 -4.78
N VAL A 50 3.28 10.75 -5.05
CA VAL A 50 1.83 10.66 -5.27
C VAL A 50 1.05 11.12 -4.03
N LEU A 51 1.40 10.59 -2.85
CA LEU A 51 0.70 10.92 -1.60
C LEU A 51 0.84 12.40 -1.22
N TYR A 52 2.01 13.01 -1.42
CA TYR A 52 2.20 14.44 -1.20
C TYR A 52 1.56 15.33 -2.26
N GLY A 53 1.12 14.76 -3.38
CA GLY A 53 0.34 15.43 -4.41
C GLY A 53 -1.17 15.37 -4.19
N LEU A 54 -1.65 14.62 -3.18
CA LEU A 54 -3.08 14.50 -2.90
C LEU A 54 -3.67 15.84 -2.43
N PRO A 55 -4.94 16.14 -2.80
CA PRO A 55 -5.62 17.36 -2.37
C PRO A 55 -5.93 17.32 -0.87
N ASP A 56 -6.37 16.17 -0.36
CA ASP A 56 -6.50 15.91 1.06
C ASP A 56 -5.31 15.08 1.54
N GLN A 57 -4.54 15.67 2.45
CA GLN A 57 -3.35 15.07 3.03
C GLN A 57 -3.53 14.73 4.50
N SER A 58 -4.75 14.80 5.04
CA SER A 58 -5.04 14.26 6.38
C SER A 58 -4.73 12.76 6.45
N PRO A 59 -4.46 12.19 7.64
CA PRO A 59 -4.30 10.74 7.80
C PRO A 59 -5.49 9.96 7.21
N GLU A 60 -6.70 10.44 7.45
CA GLU A 60 -7.95 9.85 7.00
C GLU A 60 -8.09 9.94 5.47
N GLY A 61 -7.87 11.12 4.89
CA GLY A 61 -7.95 11.32 3.43
C GLY A 61 -6.92 10.51 2.65
N MET A 62 -5.71 10.34 3.20
CA MET A 62 -4.71 9.45 2.62
C MET A 62 -5.13 7.98 2.71
N GLU A 63 -5.68 7.55 3.85
CA GLU A 63 -6.13 6.16 4.03
C GLU A 63 -7.30 5.82 3.10
N ASP A 64 -8.29 6.71 2.98
CA ASP A 64 -9.42 6.56 2.06
C ASP A 64 -8.93 6.47 0.61
N TRP A 65 -7.98 7.32 0.21
CA TRP A 65 -7.44 7.26 -1.14
C TRP A 65 -6.66 5.96 -1.41
N VAL A 66 -5.84 5.49 -0.45
CA VAL A 66 -5.12 4.20 -0.59
C VAL A 66 -6.09 3.03 -0.61
N ARG A 67 -7.18 3.09 0.17
CA ARG A 67 -8.26 2.10 0.16
C ARG A 67 -8.89 2.00 -1.24
N GLU A 68 -9.16 3.13 -1.89
CA GLU A 68 -9.67 3.14 -3.27
C GLU A 68 -8.70 2.46 -4.25
N GLN A 69 -7.38 2.60 -4.05
CA GLN A 69 -6.40 1.91 -4.89
C GLN A 69 -6.46 0.39 -4.73
N TYR A 70 -6.65 -0.10 -3.49
CA TYR A 70 -6.85 -1.53 -3.26
C TYR A 70 -8.13 -2.06 -3.92
N LEU A 71 -9.24 -1.30 -3.80
CA LEU A 71 -10.51 -1.67 -4.42
C LEU A 71 -10.42 -1.71 -5.94
N SER A 72 -9.84 -0.66 -6.54
CA SER A 72 -9.66 -0.55 -7.99
C SER A 72 -8.77 -1.67 -8.52
N ASP A 73 -7.62 -1.90 -7.89
CA ASP A 73 -6.68 -2.95 -8.28
C ASP A 73 -7.31 -4.35 -8.14
N GLY A 74 -8.04 -4.59 -7.06
CA GLY A 74 -8.66 -5.89 -6.82
C GLY A 74 -9.81 -6.22 -7.75
N LYS A 75 -10.65 -5.22 -8.10
CA LYS A 75 -11.68 -5.40 -9.12
C LYS A 75 -11.07 -5.63 -10.50
N LYS A 76 -10.02 -4.86 -10.84
CA LYS A 76 -9.31 -4.99 -12.12
C LYS A 76 -8.62 -6.34 -12.29
N ASN A 77 -7.99 -6.87 -11.24
CA ASN A 77 -7.24 -8.13 -11.29
C ASN A 77 -8.06 -9.35 -10.81
N GLY A 78 -9.33 -9.16 -10.47
CA GLY A 78 -10.27 -10.23 -10.15
C GLY A 78 -10.10 -10.91 -8.78
N TYR A 79 -9.34 -10.31 -7.86
CA TYR A 79 -9.19 -10.83 -6.49
C TYR A 79 -10.13 -10.17 -5.46
N LEU A 80 -10.94 -9.20 -5.90
CA LEU A 80 -12.06 -8.62 -5.15
C LEU A 80 -13.36 -8.70 -5.94
N VAL A 81 -14.48 -8.73 -5.21
CA VAL A 81 -15.85 -8.68 -5.73
C VAL A 81 -16.59 -7.46 -5.18
N ASP A 82 -17.78 -7.12 -5.69
CA ASP A 82 -18.53 -5.93 -5.24
C ASP A 82 -18.89 -5.96 -3.74
N ALA A 83 -19.07 -7.16 -3.17
CA ALA A 83 -19.28 -7.30 -1.72
C ALA A 83 -18.08 -6.83 -0.88
N ASP A 84 -16.90 -6.65 -1.49
CA ASP A 84 -15.69 -6.20 -0.80
C ASP A 84 -15.60 -4.67 -0.65
N ASP A 85 -16.51 -3.90 -1.24
CA ASP A 85 -16.47 -2.42 -1.17
C ASP A 85 -16.56 -1.89 0.27
N THR A 86 -17.17 -2.66 1.16
CA THR A 86 -17.30 -2.36 2.59
C THR A 86 -16.30 -3.13 3.46
N SER A 87 -15.42 -3.95 2.86
CA SER A 87 -14.43 -4.73 3.61
C SER A 87 -13.46 -3.82 4.37
N PRO A 88 -13.03 -4.19 5.59
CA PRO A 88 -12.06 -3.39 6.32
C PRO A 88 -10.71 -3.34 5.58
N PHE A 89 -9.95 -2.25 5.77
CA PHE A 89 -8.70 -2.01 5.04
C PHE A 89 -7.70 -3.17 5.14
N TRP A 90 -7.57 -3.78 6.32
CA TRP A 90 -6.69 -4.92 6.53
C TRP A 90 -7.06 -6.15 5.68
N LEU A 91 -8.35 -6.36 5.39
CA LEU A 91 -8.83 -7.49 4.60
C LEU A 91 -8.51 -7.27 3.11
N LEU A 92 -8.65 -6.03 2.62
CA LEU A 92 -8.24 -5.65 1.27
C LEU A 92 -6.74 -5.90 1.06
N ALA A 93 -5.92 -5.47 2.01
CA ALA A 93 -4.47 -5.70 1.99
C ALA A 93 -4.13 -7.20 2.03
N ALA A 94 -4.82 -7.99 2.84
CA ALA A 94 -4.61 -9.44 2.92
C ALA A 94 -4.95 -10.16 1.60
N LYS A 95 -6.07 -9.81 0.96
CA LYS A 95 -6.47 -10.39 -0.33
C LYS A 95 -5.48 -10.05 -1.43
N ALA A 96 -5.05 -8.79 -1.52
CA ALA A 96 -4.01 -8.38 -2.45
C ALA A 96 -2.68 -9.13 -2.20
N HIS A 97 -2.26 -9.24 -0.93
CA HIS A 97 -1.05 -9.96 -0.57
C HIS A 97 -1.09 -11.42 -1.06
N THR A 98 -2.20 -12.13 -0.85
CA THR A 98 -2.39 -13.50 -1.32
C THR A 98 -2.30 -13.58 -2.85
N HIS A 99 -3.05 -12.75 -3.56
CA HIS A 99 -3.05 -12.73 -5.03
C HIS A 99 -1.63 -12.54 -5.61
N TYR A 100 -0.91 -11.52 -5.17
CA TYR A 100 0.43 -11.22 -5.69
C TYR A 100 1.50 -12.22 -5.22
N ARG A 101 1.28 -12.91 -4.10
CA ARG A 101 2.14 -14.02 -3.67
C ARG A 101 1.95 -15.23 -4.59
N ASP A 102 0.72 -15.57 -4.93
CA ASP A 102 0.40 -16.72 -5.78
C ASP A 102 0.94 -16.53 -7.20
N LEU A 103 0.80 -15.32 -7.77
CA LEU A 103 1.39 -14.97 -9.07
C LEU A 103 2.92 -15.18 -9.09
N LYS A 104 3.59 -14.79 -8.00
CA LYS A 104 5.05 -14.98 -7.88
C LYS A 104 5.43 -16.47 -7.85
N GLN A 105 4.60 -17.32 -7.25
CA GLN A 105 4.84 -18.76 -7.20
C GLN A 105 4.61 -19.45 -8.56
N GLN A 106 3.67 -18.96 -9.36
CA GLN A 106 3.42 -19.49 -10.71
C GLN A 106 4.50 -19.10 -11.73
N ALA A 107 5.23 -18.01 -11.49
CA ALA A 107 6.29 -17.51 -12.35
C ALA A 107 7.70 -18.05 -12.01
N SER A 108 7.82 -18.93 -11.00
CA SER A 108 9.08 -19.54 -10.54
C SER A 108 9.15 -21.00 -10.98
#